data_AF-A7Y7Q7-F1
#
_entry.id   AF-A7Y7Q7-F1
#
_cell.length_a   1.000
_cell.length_b   1.000
_cell.length_c   1.000
_cell.angle_alpha   90.00
_cell.angle_beta   90.00
_cell.angle_gamma   90.00
#
_symmetry.space_group_name_H-M   'P 1'
#
loop_
_entity.id
_entity.type
_entity.pdbx_description
1 polymer ?
#
loop_
_entity_poly.entity_id
_entity_poly.type
_entity_poly.pdbx_seq_one_letter_code
_entity_poly.pdbx_strand_id
1 'polypeptide(L)' 'MNKELEVDKFITHSVPFAEINKAFDLMLSRQSIRCIIRMED' A
#
# COMPACT_ATOMS: atom_id res chain seq x y z
N MET A 1 11.35 -24.66 -9.58
CA MET A 1 11.29 -23.28 -9.05
C MET A 1 10.33 -22.51 -9.94
N ASN A 2 9.14 -22.19 -9.44
CA ASN A 2 8.25 -21.28 -10.17
C ASN A 2 8.93 -19.91 -10.22
N LYS A 3 9.14 -19.37 -11.42
CA LYS A 3 9.85 -18.10 -11.66
C LYS A 3 8.93 -16.90 -11.42
N GLU A 4 8.06 -16.99 -10.43
CA GLU A 4 7.06 -15.98 -10.13
C GLU A 4 7.62 -14.96 -9.14
N LEU A 5 7.27 -13.69 -9.34
CA LEU A 5 7.67 -12.60 -8.48
C LEU A 5 6.60 -12.39 -7.41
N GLU A 6 6.98 -12.57 -6.15
CA GLU A 6 6.13 -12.23 -5.01
C GLU A 6 6.15 -10.72 -4.76
N VAL A 7 5.10 -10.03 -5.22
CA VAL A 7 4.96 -8.57 -5.05
C VAL A 7 4.17 -8.20 -3.80
N ASP A 8 3.27 -9.06 -3.34
CA ASP A 8 2.34 -8.77 -2.25
C ASP A 8 3.05 -8.55 -0.92
N LYS A 9 4.22 -9.18 -0.71
CA LYS A 9 5.04 -8.98 0.49
C LYS A 9 5.54 -7.56 0.69
N PHE A 10 5.52 -6.72 -0.35
CA PHE A 10 5.92 -5.32 -0.26
C PHE A 10 4.74 -4.40 0.12
N ILE A 11 3.50 -4.90 0.11
CA ILE A 11 2.32 -4.17 0.53
C ILE A 11 2.27 -4.15 2.06
N THR A 12 2.53 -2.98 2.62
CA THR A 12 2.54 -2.76 4.08
C THR A 12 1.23 -2.18 4.60
N HIS A 13 0.51 -1.46 3.74
CA HIS A 13 -0.70 -0.74 4.08
C HIS A 13 -1.72 -0.83 2.95
N SER A 14 -3.00 -0.79 3.29
CA SER A 14 -4.10 -0.68 2.35
C SER A 14 -5.14 0.26 2.98
N VAL A 15 -5.59 1.26 2.23
CA VAL A 15 -6.57 2.23 2.69
C VAL A 15 -7.65 2.45 1.63
N PRO A 16 -8.90 2.78 2.03
CA PRO A 16 -9.92 3.19 1.07
C PRO A 16 -9.56 4.55 0.45
N PHE A 17 -10.09 4.82 -0.74
CA PHE A 17 -9.88 6.10 -1.44
C PHE A 17 -10.30 7.31 -0.60
N ALA A 18 -11.35 7.17 0.21
CA ALA A 18 -11.79 8.22 1.14
C ALA A 18 -10.71 8.66 2.14
N GLU A 19 -9.73 7.80 2.44
CA GLU A 19 -8.60 8.06 3.34
C GLU A 19 -7.30 8.39 2.59
N ILE A 20 -7.36 8.90 1.35
CA ILE A 20 -6.16 9.13 0.53
C ILE A 20 -5.08 9.97 1.24
N ASN A 21 -5.46 10.95 2.07
CA ASN A 21 -4.50 11.75 2.82
C ASN A 21 -3.68 10.92 3.82
N LYS A 22 -4.28 9.90 4.45
CA LYS A 22 -3.56 8.97 5.34
C LYS A 22 -2.51 8.16 4.57
N ALA A 23 -2.76 7.80 3.30
CA ALA A 23 -1.74 7.16 2.47
C ALA A 23 -0.52 8.08 2.27
N PHE A 24 -0.76 9.38 2.02
CA PHE A 24 0.31 10.37 1.90
C PHE A 24 1.09 10.55 3.22
N ASP A 25 0.40 10.62 4.36
CA ASP A 25 1.04 10.72 5.67
C ASP A 25 1.95 9.52 5.96
N LEU A 26 1.50 8.30 5.63
CA LEU A 26 2.31 7.08 5.78
C LEU A 26 3.56 7.09 4.89
N MET A 27 3.47 7.65 3.67
CA MET A 27 4.62 7.80 2.77
C MET A 27 5.61 8.86 3.27
N LEU A 28 5.13 10.03 3.69
CA LEU A 28 5.96 11.13 4.18
C LEU A 28 6.65 10.78 5.51
N SER A 29 5.96 10.06 6.39
CA SER A 29 6.49 9.60 7.67
C SER A 29 7.41 8.38 7.58
N ARG A 30 7.67 7.86 6.36
CA ARG A 30 8.51 6.67 6.11
C ARG A 30 7.99 5.39 6.78
N GLN A 31 6.69 5.32 7.04
CA GLN A 31 6.05 4.17 7.66
C GLN A 31 5.54 3.15 6.62
N SER A 32 5.45 3.53 5.34
CA SER A 32 4.99 2.65 4.26
C SER A 32 6.12 2.26 3.30
N ILE A 33 6.24 0.97 2.99
CA ILE A 33 7.03 0.48 1.83
C ILE A 33 6.18 0.60 0.56
N ARG A 34 4.98 0.01 0.56
CA ARG A 34 3.89 0.26 -0.40
C ARG A 34 2.56 0.37 0.35
N CYS A 35 1.76 1.32 -0.08
CA CYS A 35 0.38 1.51 0.35
C CYS A 35 -0.53 1.35 -0.88
N ILE A 36 -1.51 0.46 -0.80
CA ILE A 36 -2.53 0.29 -1.84
C ILE A 36 -3.72 1.20 -1.52
N ILE A 37 -4.23 1.91 -2.52
CA ILE A 37 -5.47 2.65 -2.43
C ILE A 37 -6.58 1.78 -3.04
N ARG A 38 -7.56 1.41 -2.24
CA ARG A 38 -8.73 0.63 -2.67
C ARG A 38 -9.81 1.60 -3.16
N MET A 39 -10.28 1.38 -4.38
CA MET A 39 -11.33 2.20 -5.01
C MET A 39 -12.74 1.78 -4.58
N GLU A 40 -12.88 0.57 -4.04
CA GLU A 40 -14.12 0.01 -3.48
C GLU A 40 -13.99 -0.01 -1.95
N ASP A 41 -15.12 0.18 -1.25
CA ASP A 41 -15.22 0.42 0.21
C ASP A 41 -14.44 -0.59 1.08
#